data_AF-A0A2N2CM71-F1
#
_entry.id   AF-A0A2N2CM71-F1
#
_cell.length_a   1.000
_cell.length_b   1.000
_cell.length_c   1.000
_cell.angle_alpha   90.00
_cell.angle_beta   90.00
_cell.angle_gamma   90.00
#
_symmetry.space_group_name_H-M   'P 1'
#
loop_
_entity.id
_entity.type
_entity.pdbx_description
1 polymer ?
#
loop_
_entity_poly.entity_id
_entity_poly.type
_entity_poly.pdbx_seq_one_letter_code
_entity_poly.pdbx_strand_id
1 'polypeptide(L)' 'DEPTGALNSEATEQVLEILEELNNEGMTIMIVTHDPRVAAKAKKVLYIRDGQIAASKDLRNGSGSEFELGNWLKEVHL' A
#
# COMPACT_ATOMS: atom_id res chain seq x y z
N ASP A 1 -7.88 -6.75 -6.23
CA ASP A 1 -8.87 -5.66 -6.25
C ASP A 1 -8.92 -5.02 -4.87
N GLU A 2 -9.55 -3.86 -4.70
CA GLU A 2 -9.60 -3.18 -3.40
C GLU A 2 -10.39 -4.00 -2.37
N PRO A 3 -9.73 -4.59 -1.36
CA PRO A 3 -10.39 -5.53 -0.44
C PRO A 3 -11.10 -4.82 0.71
N THR A 4 -10.87 -3.52 0.88
CA THR A 4 -11.25 -2.74 2.07
C THR A 4 -12.37 -1.72 1.81
N GLY A 5 -12.82 -1.55 0.56
CA GLY A 5 -13.75 -0.47 0.18
C GLY A 5 -15.12 -0.50 0.88
N ALA A 6 -15.53 -1.64 1.44
CA ALA A 6 -16.78 -1.80 2.19
C ALA A 6 -16.59 -1.92 3.73
N LEU A 7 -15.36 -1.87 4.22
CA LEU A 7 -15.03 -2.08 5.62
C LEU A 7 -14.89 -0.74 6.36
N ASN A 8 -15.17 -0.75 7.66
CA ASN A 8 -14.80 0.37 8.52
C ASN A 8 -13.28 0.36 8.78
N SER A 9 -12.75 1.42 9.40
CA SER A 9 -11.32 1.57 9.64
C SER A 9 -10.72 0.47 10.52
N GLU A 10 -11.48 -0.01 11.50
CA GLU A 10 -11.02 -1.06 12.42
C GLU A 10 -10.95 -2.43 11.72
N ALA A 11 -12.00 -2.80 11.00
CA ALA A 11 -12.02 -4.04 10.22
C ALA A 11 -10.98 -4.02 9.09
N THR A 12 -10.73 -2.86 8.49
CA THR A 12 -9.65 -2.68 7.51
C THR A 12 -8.30 -2.99 8.14
N GLU A 13 -8.02 -2.47 9.33
CA GLU A 13 -6.75 -2.69 10.00
C GLU A 13 -6.51 -4.18 10.31
N GLN A 14 -7.52 -4.87 10.84
CA GLN A 14 -7.44 -6.30 11.13
C GLN A 14 -7.18 -7.14 9.87
N VAL A 15 -7.82 -6.81 8.74
CA VAL A 15 -7.57 -7.50 7.48
C VAL A 15 -6.13 -7.26 7.01
N LEU A 16 -5.63 -6.03 7.12
CA LEU A 16 -4.26 -5.71 6.72
C LEU A 16 -3.21 -6.41 7.61
N GLU A 17 -3.46 -6.53 8.91
CA GLU A 17 -2.59 -7.30 9.83
C GLU A 17 -2.48 -8.77 9.39
N ILE A 18 -3.61 -9.41 9.08
CA ILE A 18 -3.61 -10.81 8.59
C ILE A 18 -2.83 -10.93 7.27
N LEU A 19 -3.03 -9.99 6.34
CA LEU A 19 -2.28 -9.99 5.07
C LEU A 19 -0.79 -9.78 5.32
N GLU A 20 -0.40 -8.91 6.24
CA GLU A 20 1.00 -8.70 6.59
C GLU A 20 1.64 -9.96 7.20
N GLU A 21 0.93 -10.66 8.09
CA GLU A 21 1.37 -11.95 8.65
C GLU A 21 1.62 -12.98 7.54
N LEU A 22 0.65 -13.19 6.67
CA LEU A 22 0.77 -14.13 5.55
C LEU A 22 1.92 -13.73 4.60
N ASN A 23 2.13 -12.42 4.38
CA ASN A 23 3.26 -11.96 3.58
C ASN A 23 4.61 -12.25 4.24
N ASN A 24 4.68 -12.17 5.58
CA ASN A 24 5.88 -12.51 6.33
C ASN A 24 6.12 -14.02 6.42
N GLU A 25 5.08 -14.84 6.28
CA GLU A 25 5.18 -16.31 6.10
C GLU A 25 5.65 -16.73 4.70
N GLY A 26 5.87 -15.77 3.79
CA GLY A 26 6.39 -16.01 2.44
C GLY A 26 5.33 -16.00 1.34
N MET A 27 4.07 -15.72 1.66
CA MET A 27 3.03 -15.54 0.64
C MET A 27 3.23 -14.21 -0.10
N THR A 28 3.30 -14.24 -1.42
CA THR A 28 3.31 -12.99 -2.19
C THR A 28 1.89 -12.42 -2.24
N ILE A 29 1.74 -11.16 -1.82
CA ILE A 29 0.44 -10.47 -1.78
C ILE A 29 0.52 -9.23 -2.66
N MET A 30 -0.50 -9.03 -3.49
CA MET A 30 -0.68 -7.83 -4.30
C MET A 30 -2.05 -7.24 -4.01
N ILE A 31 -2.07 -5.98 -3.57
CA ILE A 31 -3.28 -5.23 -3.24
C ILE A 31 -3.38 -4.06 -4.22
N VAL A 32 -4.59 -3.83 -4.71
CA VAL A 32 -4.94 -2.60 -5.44
C VAL A 32 -5.68 -1.73 -4.45
N THR A 33 -5.26 -0.48 -4.27
CA THR A 33 -5.89 0.45 -3.34
C THR A 33 -5.73 1.88 -3.82
N HIS A 34 -6.70 2.73 -3.51
CA HIS A 34 -6.57 4.18 -3.66
C HIS A 34 -6.20 4.88 -2.34
N ASP A 35 -6.16 4.16 -1.21
CA ASP A 35 -5.80 4.69 0.10
C ASP A 35 -4.27 4.61 0.32
N PRO A 36 -3.57 5.75 0.45
CA PRO A 36 -2.13 5.77 0.72
C PRO A 36 -1.73 5.05 2.01
N ARG A 37 -2.60 4.99 3.03
CA ARG A 37 -2.31 4.31 4.31
C ARG A 37 -2.19 2.80 4.11
N VAL A 38 -3.08 2.23 3.30
CA VAL A 38 -3.02 0.82 2.90
C VAL A 38 -1.75 0.55 2.09
N ALA A 39 -1.47 1.42 1.11
CA ALA A 39 -0.28 1.28 0.27
C ALA A 39 1.04 1.40 1.05
N ALA A 40 1.06 2.20 2.12
CA ALA A 40 2.24 2.39 2.96
C ALA A 40 2.66 1.13 3.74
N LYS A 41 1.75 0.16 3.93
CA LYS A 41 2.07 -1.15 4.53
C LYS A 41 2.77 -2.11 3.57
N ALA A 42 2.80 -1.81 2.27
CA ALA A 42 3.44 -2.66 1.29
C ALA A 42 4.97 -2.47 1.29
N LYS A 43 5.70 -3.54 0.98
CA LYS A 43 7.16 -3.49 0.75
C LYS A 43 7.52 -2.75 -0.54
N LYS A 44 6.61 -2.70 -1.50
CA LYS A 44 6.75 -2.02 -2.79
C LYS A 44 5.42 -1.45 -3.25
N VAL A 45 5.45 -0.25 -3.81
CA VAL A 45 4.29 0.45 -4.37
C VAL A 45 4.52 0.67 -5.87
N LEU A 46 3.52 0.30 -6.68
CA LEU A 46 3.43 0.64 -8.09
C LEU A 46 2.33 1.68 -8.25
N TYR A 47 2.68 2.85 -8.78
CA TYR A 47 1.72 3.91 -9.05
C TYR A 47 1.25 3.81 -10.50
N ILE A 48 -0.05 3.62 -10.67
CA ILE A 48 -0.70 3.49 -11.98
C ILE A 48 -1.43 4.79 -12.31
N ARG A 49 -1.19 5.30 -13.52
CA ARG A 49 -1.87 6.48 -14.07
C ARG A 49 -2.19 6.22 -15.54
N ASP A 50 -3.42 6.52 -15.95
CA ASP A 50 -3.89 6.35 -17.34
C ASP A 50 -3.60 4.96 -17.92
N GLY A 51 -3.76 3.91 -17.10
CA GLY A 51 -3.56 2.51 -17.49
C GLY A 51 -2.09 2.07 -17.59
N GLN A 52 -1.13 2.90 -17.20
CA GLN A 52 0.30 2.60 -17.24
C GLN A 52 0.93 2.70 -15.86
N ILE A 53 2.00 1.92 -15.62
CA ILE A 53 2.85 2.09 -14.44
C ILE A 53 3.65 3.38 -14.65
N ALA A 54 3.25 4.44 -13.95
CA ALA A 54 3.87 5.74 -14.05
C ALA A 54 5.10 5.87 -13.13
N ALA A 55 5.09 5.17 -11.98
CA ALA A 55 6.23 5.16 -11.07
C ALA A 55 6.22 3.91 -10.18
N SER A 56 7.37 3.59 -9.58
CA SER A 56 7.48 2.55 -8.56
C SER A 56 8.39 2.98 -7.43
N LYS A 57 8.10 2.52 -6.22
CA LYS A 57 8.92 2.79 -5.03
C LYS A 57 8.99 1.57 -4.14
N ASP A 58 10.20 1.19 -3.76
CA ASP A 58 10.41 0.24 -2.67
C ASP A 58 10.32 1.01 -1.36
N LEU A 59 9.46 0.55 -0.44
CA LEU A 59 9.30 1.16 0.88
C LEU A 59 10.12 0.37 1.90
N ARG A 60 10.73 1.10 2.83
CA ARG A 60 11.34 0.46 4.00
C ARG A 60 10.25 0.17 5.01
N ASN A 61 10.23 -1.05 5.56
CA ASN A 61 9.34 -1.39 6.67
C ASN A 61 9.72 -0.56 7.90
N GLY A 62 8.77 0.20 8.46
CA GLY A 62 8.96 0.94 9.71
C GLY A 62 7.96 2.09 9.89
N SER A 63 8.05 2.78 11.03
CA SER A 63 7.14 3.87 11.41
C SER A 63 7.16 5.11 10.49
N GLY A 64 8.02 5.14 9.47
CA GLY A 64 8.16 6.25 8.52
C GLY A 64 7.53 6.02 7.14
N SER A 65 7.01 4.82 6.85
CA SER A 65 6.60 4.45 5.49
C SER A 65 5.46 5.31 4.95
N GLU A 66 4.50 5.71 5.79
CA GLU A 66 3.40 6.61 5.39
C GLU A 66 3.90 8.00 5.00
N PHE A 67 4.82 8.57 5.79
CA PHE A 67 5.40 9.89 5.49
C PHE A 67 6.27 9.84 4.23
N GLU A 68 7.07 8.79 4.09
CA GLU A 68 7.91 8.57 2.91
C GLU A 68 7.06 8.42 1.64
N LEU A 69 5.98 7.61 1.71
CA LEU A 69 5.06 7.43 0.61
C LEU A 69 4.31 8.72 0.29
N GLY A 70 3.85 9.45 1.31
CA GLY A 70 3.15 10.72 1.13
C GLY A 70 4.00 11.77 0.42
N ASN A 71 5.30 11.85 0.72
CA ASN A 71 6.21 12.74 0.01
C ASN A 71 6.45 12.29 -1.43
N TRP A 72 6.68 11.00 -1.64
CA TRP A 72 6.87 10.45 -2.99
C TRP A 72 5.64 10.62 -3.87
N LEU A 73 4.44 10.39 -3.34
CA LEU A 73 3.20 10.59 -4.10
C LEU A 73 3.02 12.05 -4.53
N LYS A 74 3.47 13.02 -3.73
CA LYS A 74 3.49 14.44 -4.13
C LYS A 74 4.48 14.68 -5.27
N GLU A 75 5.67 14.08 -5.22
CA GLU A 75 6.64 14.18 -6.32
C GLU A 75 6.10 13.59 -7.62
N VAL A 76 5.35 12.50 -7.55
CA VAL A 76 4.77 11.81 -8.72
C VAL A 76 3.48 12.47 -9.24
N HIS A 77 2.75 13.21 -8.40
CA HIS A 77 1.56 13.98 -8.78
C HIS A 77 1.87 15.37 -9.35
N LEU A 78 3.13 15.84 -9.29
CA LEU A 78 3.57 17.13 -9.81
C LEU A 78 3.90 17.07 -11.31
#